data_AF-A0A072NMK5-F1
#
_entry.id   AF-A0A072NMK5-F1
#
_cell.length_a   1.000
_cell.length_b   1.000
_cell.length_c   1.000
_cell.angle_alpha   90.00
_cell.angle_beta   90.00
_cell.angle_gamma   90.00
#
_symmetry.space_group_name_H-M   'P 1'
#
loop_
_entity.id
_entity.type
_entity.pdbx_description
1 polymer ?
#
loop_
_entity_poly.entity_id
_entity_poly.type
_entity_poly.pdbx_seq_one_letter_code
_entity_poly.pdbx_strand_id
1 'polypeptide(L)' 'MRKRWNDMKYNEDLDCWIVFWGDNTGYKVRCGDWFDLHLGDGRKLSCRMELGKQWFIVVGRNDTRLYLKPNETYQVDI' A
#
# COMPACT_ATOMS: atom_id res chain seq x y z
N MET A 1 -19.69 9.12 6.49
CA MET A 1 -18.45 8.62 7.11
C MET A 1 -17.50 8.26 5.99
N ARG A 2 -16.29 8.83 5.97
CA ARG A 2 -15.28 8.49 4.96
C ARG A 2 -14.85 7.04 5.22
N LYS A 3 -14.89 6.17 4.20
CA LYS A 3 -14.35 4.80 4.34
C LYS A 3 -12.89 4.94 4.78
N ARG A 4 -12.54 4.35 5.93
CA ARG A 4 -11.17 4.41 6.48
C ARG A 4 -10.17 3.68 5.58
N TRP A 5 -10.63 2.59 4.98
CA TRP A 5 -9.81 1.72 4.15
C TRP A 5 -10.07 1.96 2.68
N ASN A 6 -8.99 2.11 1.93
CA ASN A 6 -8.98 2.38 0.51
C ASN A 6 -8.23 1.28 -0.22
N ASP A 7 -8.69 0.93 -1.41
CA ASP A 7 -8.02 -0.08 -2.22
C ASP A 7 -6.71 0.49 -2.77
N MET A 8 -5.63 -0.26 -2.60
CA MET A 8 -4.34 -0.03 -3.23
C MET A 8 -4.10 -1.14 -4.25
N LYS A 9 -3.94 -0.75 -5.52
CA LYS A 9 -3.73 -1.68 -6.64
C LYS A 9 -2.49 -1.28 -7.41
N TYR A 10 -1.82 -2.26 -7.99
CA TYR A 10 -0.72 -2.02 -8.89
C TYR A 10 -1.25 -1.56 -10.24
N ASN A 11 -0.63 -0.54 -10.81
CA ASN A 11 -0.90 -0.03 -12.14
C ASN A 11 0.29 -0.40 -13.04
N GLU A 12 0.05 -1.26 -14.03
CA GLU A 12 1.09 -1.77 -14.93
C GLU A 12 1.63 -0.69 -15.86
N ASP A 13 0.77 0.22 -16.35
CA ASP A 13 1.16 1.30 -17.26
C ASP A 13 2.12 2.31 -16.60
N LEU A 14 1.92 2.56 -15.30
CA LEU A 14 2.69 3.53 -14.51
C LEU A 14 3.77 2.88 -13.63
N ASP A 15 3.85 1.55 -13.64
CA ASP A 15 4.74 0.72 -12.79
C ASP A 15 4.75 1.18 -11.32
N CYS A 16 3.55 1.37 -10.74
CA CYS A 16 3.43 1.86 -9.37
C CYS A 16 2.15 1.41 -8.66
N TRP A 17 2.13 1.56 -7.34
CA TRP A 17 0.93 1.37 -6.53
C TRP A 17 0.09 2.64 -6.50
N ILE A 18 -1.23 2.48 -6.63
CA ILE A 18 -2.21 3.58 -6.58
C ILE A 18 -3.26 3.27 -5.52
N VAL A 19 -3.48 4.21 -4.59
CA VAL A 19 -4.58 4.17 -3.62
C VAL A 19 -5.79 4.91 -4.19
N PHE A 20 -6.95 4.27 -4.21
CA PHE A 20 -8.19 4.82 -4.75
C PHE A 20 -9.15 5.26 -3.64
N TRP A 21 -9.52 6.54 -3.61
CA TRP A 21 -10.43 7.10 -2.59
C TRP A 21 -11.92 7.06 -2.98
N GLY A 22 -12.24 6.38 -4.08
CA GLY A 22 -13.62 6.15 -4.54
C GLY A 22 -14.21 7.26 -5.42
N ASP A 23 -13.49 8.36 -5.65
CA ASP A 23 -13.88 9.49 -6.50
C ASP A 23 -13.11 9.54 -7.84
N ASN A 24 -12.60 8.39 -8.29
CA ASN A 24 -11.68 8.27 -9.43
C ASN A 24 -10.36 9.04 -9.27
N THR A 25 -10.09 9.66 -8.13
CA THR A 25 -8.75 10.17 -7.82
C THR A 25 -7.90 9.05 -7.24
N GLY A 26 -6.67 8.94 -7.75
CA GLY A 26 -5.69 7.95 -7.34
C GLY A 26 -4.45 8.62 -6.76
N TYR A 27 -4.06 8.22 -5.56
CA TYR A 27 -2.77 8.64 -5.00
C TYR A 27 -1.69 7.66 -5.42
N LYS A 28 -0.70 8.14 -6.18
CA LYS A 28 0.50 7.37 -6.54
C LYS A 28 1.43 7.26 -5.32
N VAL A 29 1.55 6.05 -4.79
CA VAL A 29 2.45 5.74 -3.67
C VAL A 29 3.89 5.77 -4.14
N ARG A 30 4.76 6.40 -3.36
CA ARG A 30 6.17 6.65 -3.64
C ARG A 30 7.04 5.96 -2.59
N CYS A 31 8.32 5.77 -2.91
CA CYS A 31 9.29 5.32 -1.91
C CYS A 31 9.34 6.32 -0.75
N GLY A 32 9.34 5.82 0.48
CA GLY A 32 9.31 6.62 1.70
C GLY A 32 7.91 6.94 2.23
N ASP A 33 6.85 6.74 1.45
CA ASP A 33 5.48 6.96 1.91
C ASP A 33 5.12 5.95 3.01
N TRP A 34 4.48 6.45 4.06
CA TRP A 34 3.98 5.66 5.18
C TRP A 34 2.48 5.49 5.09
N PHE A 35 1.98 4.29 5.38
CA PHE A 35 0.57 3.98 5.46
C PHE A 35 0.31 2.79 6.38
N ASP A 36 -0.94 2.65 6.82
CA ASP A 36 -1.39 1.47 7.56
C ASP A 36 -2.01 0.45 6.60
N LEU A 37 -1.49 -0.78 6.58
CA LEU A 37 -2.06 -1.92 5.86
C LEU A 37 -3.09 -2.64 6.72
N HIS A 38 -4.30 -2.84 6.22
CA HIS A 38 -5.36 -3.61 6.88
C HIS A 38 -5.13 -5.11 6.73
N LEU A 39 -5.16 -5.86 7.84
CA LEU A 39 -4.92 -7.31 7.85
C LEU A 39 -6.20 -8.17 7.77
N GLY A 40 -7.37 -7.53 7.64
CA GLY A 40 -8.67 -8.20 7.47
C GLY A 40 -9.38 -8.61 8.75
N ASP A 41 -8.67 -8.67 9.89
CA ASP A 41 -9.22 -9.04 11.20
C ASP A 41 -9.29 -7.87 12.19
N GLY A 42 -9.32 -6.64 11.65
CA GLY A 42 -9.29 -5.40 12.42
C GLY A 42 -7.90 -4.98 12.89
N ARG A 43 -6.88 -5.83 12.75
CA ARG A 43 -5.48 -5.43 12.94
C ARG A 43 -4.96 -4.66 11.74
N LYS A 44 -3.93 -3.86 12.00
CA LYS A 44 -3.23 -3.07 11.00
C LYS A 44 -1.72 -3.16 11.17
N LEU A 45 -0.99 -2.92 10.09
CA LEU A 45 0.46 -2.89 10.07
C LEU A 45 0.93 -1.56 9.49
N SER A 46 1.53 -0.72 10.34
CA SER A 46 2.16 0.51 9.88
C SER A 46 3.42 0.16 9.10
N CYS A 47 3.52 0.69 7.88
CA CYS A 47 4.54 0.28 6.94
C CYS A 47 4.97 1.42 6.02
N ARG A 48 6.18 1.29 5.47
CA ARG A 48 6.76 2.25 4.53
C ARG A 48 6.94 1.58 3.16
N MET A 49 6.52 2.24 2.09
CA MET A 49 6.76 1.77 0.73
C MET A 49 8.23 1.96 0.34
N GLU A 50 8.79 0.97 -0.33
CA GLU A 50 10.11 1.03 -0.94
C GLU A 50 10.15 0.26 -2.27
N LEU A 51 11.17 0.53 -3.08
CA LEU A 51 11.40 -0.16 -4.34
C LEU A 51 12.81 -0.75 -4.39
N GLY A 52 12.88 -2.05 -4.71
CA GLY A 52 14.12 -2.75 -5.02
C GLY A 52 14.01 -3.34 -6.43
N LYS A 53 14.20 -4.66 -6.56
CA LYS A 53 13.84 -5.39 -7.79
C LYS A 53 12.33 -5.46 -8.03
N GLN A 54 11.56 -5.39 -6.95
CA GLN A 54 10.11 -5.39 -6.91
C GLN A 54 9.68 -4.43 -5.79
N TRP A 55 8.45 -3.92 -5.85
CA TRP A 55 7.87 -3.12 -4.78
C TRP A 55 7.72 -3.95 -3.50
N PHE A 56 8.10 -3.37 -2.36
CA PHE A 56 7.98 -4.01 -1.04
C PHE A 56 7.63 -2.98 0.03
N ILE A 57 7.07 -3.47 1.13
CA ILE A 57 6.86 -2.67 2.33
C ILE A 57 7.89 -3.03 3.40
N VAL A 58 8.32 -2.04 4.16
CA VAL A 58 9.17 -2.19 5.34
C VAL A 58 8.29 -2.08 6.59
N VAL A 59 8.43 -3.05 7.51
CA VAL A 59 7.57 -3.16 8.69
C VAL A 59 8.35 -3.47 9.96
N GLY A 60 7.83 -2.97 11.09
CA GLY A 60 8.38 -3.23 12.43
C GLY A 60 9.76 -2.61 12.68
N ARG A 61 10.37 -2.93 13.83
CA ARG A 61 11.66 -2.35 14.25
C ARG A 61 12.89 -2.93 13.55
N ASN A 62 12.73 -4.08 12.90
CA ASN A 62 13.82 -4.81 12.26
C ASN A 62 13.88 -4.57 10.75
N ASP A 63 13.12 -3.59 10.24
CA ASP A 63 12.98 -3.30 8.82
C ASP A 63 12.66 -4.54 7.96
N THR A 64 11.74 -5.38 8.46
CA THR A 64 11.32 -6.60 7.77
C THR A 64 10.70 -6.22 6.43
N ARG A 65 11.16 -6.87 5.35
CA ARG A 65 10.69 -6.60 3.99
C ARG A 65 9.64 -7.61 3.55
N LEU A 66 8.50 -7.10 3.12
CA LEU A 66 7.42 -7.92 2.55
C LEU A 66 7.15 -7.44 1.13
N TYR A 67 7.41 -8.31 0.14
CA TYR A 67 7.19 -7.98 -1.27
C TYR A 67 5.71 -8.01 -1.61
N LEU A 68 5.25 -6.96 -2.27
CA LEU A 68 3.87 -6.85 -2.74
C LEU A 68 3.67 -7.67 -4.02
N LYS A 69 2.46 -8.16 -4.21
CA LYS A 69 2.08 -8.98 -5.37
C LYS A 69 1.20 -8.16 -6.31
N PRO A 70 1.65 -7.87 -7.55
CA PRO A 70 0.92 -7.01 -8.49
C PRO A 70 -0.53 -7.43 -8.78
N ASN A 71 -0.84 -8.73 -8.68
CA ASN A 71 -2.16 -9.30 -8.91
C ASN A 71 -3.10 -9.24 -7.69
N GLU A 72 -2.63 -8.70 -6.55
CA GLU A 72 -3.42 -8.58 -5.33
C GLU A 72 -3.93 -7.15 -5.12
N THR A 73 -5.04 -7.04 -4.40
CA THR A 73 -5.55 -5.75 -3.90
C THR A 73 -5.30 -5.68 -2.40
N TYR A 74 -4.65 -4.61 -1.96
CA TYR A 74 -4.41 -4.34 -0.56
C TYR A 74 -5.35 -3.25 -0.08
N GLN A 75 -5.73 -3.26 1.19
CA GLN A 75 -6.52 -2.20 1.81
C GLN A 75 -5.64 -1.36 2.72
N VAL A 76 -5.61 -0.04 2.50
CA VAL A 76 -4.71 0.86 3.21
C VAL A 76 -5.39 2.14 3.70
N ASP A 77 -4.79 2.78 4.69
CA ASP A 77 -5.13 4.12 5.20
C ASP A 77 -3.85 4.98 5.12
N ILE A 78 -3.93 6.09 4.38
CA ILE A 78 -2.80 7.00 4.05
C ILE A 78 -3.11 8.44 4.46
#